data_AF-A0A6J7PL12-F1
#
_entry.id   AF-A0A6J7PL12-F1
#
_cell.length_a   1.000
_cell.length_b   1.000
_cell.length_c   1.000
_cell.angle_alpha   90.00
_cell.angle_beta   90.00
_cell.angle_gamma   90.00
#
_symmetry.space_group_name_H-M   'P 1'
#
loop_
_entity.id
_entity.type
_entity.pdbx_description
1 polymer ?
#
loop_
_entity_poly.entity_id
_entity_poly.type
_entity_poly.pdbx_seq_one_letter_code
_entity_poly.pdbx_strand_id
1 'polypeptide(L)'
;MRSYLPVSPMQLSNLVDKGAVEITQGLSLADEENPESEELEFETSWQAASLSAAANNGWGFVLVTERDFPGTSLDESGQWSASFEIALGEVECLLVAAHDDGEIEEELSWFAVQEIAEQLPAWLSKSGN
;
A
#
# COMPACT_ATOMS: atom_id res chain seq x y z
N MET A 1 -10.58 -11.31 -2.66
CA MET A 1 -10.07 -10.17 -3.43
C MET A 1 -8.78 -9.67 -2.76
N ARG A 2 -7.73 -9.35 -3.53
CA ARG A 2 -6.54 -8.68 -3.00
C ARG A 2 -6.72 -7.17 -3.15
N SER A 3 -6.37 -6.43 -2.11
CA SER A 3 -6.42 -4.97 -2.08
C SER A 3 -5.08 -4.38 -1.75
N TYR A 4 -4.80 -3.25 -2.39
CA TYR A 4 -3.54 -2.52 -2.33
C TYR A 4 -3.83 -1.15 -1.71
N LEU A 5 -3.33 -0.96 -0.50
CA LEU A 5 -3.69 0.16 0.36
C LEU A 5 -2.50 1.12 0.45
N PRO A 6 -2.53 2.27 -0.26
CA PRO A 6 -1.47 3.26 -0.14
C PRO A 6 -1.46 3.85 1.26
N VAL A 7 -0.30 3.89 1.89
CA VAL A 7 -0.11 4.37 3.26
C VAL A 7 1.04 5.33 3.39
N SER A 8 1.00 6.18 4.42
CA SER A 8 2.11 7.02 4.84
C SER A 8 3.02 6.32 5.86
N PRO A 9 4.28 6.77 6.03
CA PRO A 9 5.13 6.31 7.14
C PRO A 9 4.48 6.47 8.52
N MET A 10 3.67 7.51 8.71
CA MET A 10 2.93 7.73 9.95
C MET A 10 1.83 6.68 10.16
N GLN A 11 1.13 6.29 9.09
CA GLN A 11 0.16 5.19 9.13
C GLN A 11 0.85 3.85 9.41
N LEU A 12 2.01 3.58 8.81
CA LEU A 12 2.82 2.41 9.12
C LEU A 12 3.25 2.37 10.60
N SER A 13 3.72 3.51 11.14
CA SER A 13 4.05 3.60 12.57
C SER A 13 2.83 3.32 13.45
N ASN A 14 1.68 3.93 13.15
CA ASN A 14 0.45 3.68 13.90
C ASN A 14 0.03 2.21 13.82
N LEU A 15 0.14 1.57 12.66
CA LEU A 15 -0.20 0.16 12.49
C LEU A 15 0.67 -0.74 13.36
N VAL A 16 1.99 -0.51 13.39
CA VAL A 16 2.93 -1.28 14.21
C VAL A 16 2.70 -1.02 15.70
N ASP A 17 2.54 0.25 16.09
CA ASP A 17 2.45 0.65 17.50
C ASP A 17 1.10 0.30 18.14
N LYS A 18 0.01 0.44 17.39
CA LYS A 18 -1.37 0.29 17.88
C LYS A 18 -2.02 -1.01 17.42
N GLY A 19 -1.42 -1.72 16.47
CA GLY A 19 -1.97 -2.93 15.87
C GLY A 19 -3.08 -2.67 14.84
N ALA A 20 -3.41 -1.40 14.56
CA ALA A 20 -4.43 -1.03 13.59
C ALA A 20 -4.19 0.39 13.03
N VAL A 21 -4.73 0.65 11.83
CA VAL A 21 -4.65 1.96 11.17
C VAL A 21 -5.90 2.24 10.33
N GLU A 22 -6.29 3.52 10.27
CA GLU A 22 -7.34 3.97 9.34
C GLU A 22 -6.76 4.20 7.94
N ILE A 23 -7.47 3.65 6.94
CA ILE A 23 -7.21 3.79 5.51
C ILE A 23 -8.43 4.44 4.87
N THR A 24 -8.21 5.42 4.00
CA THR A 24 -9.29 6.18 3.35
C THR A 24 -9.42 5.91 1.87
N GLN A 25 -8.48 5.17 1.29
CA GLN A 25 -8.44 4.84 -0.13
C GLN A 25 -7.71 3.52 -0.34
N GLY A 26 -8.02 2.84 -1.43
CA GLY A 26 -7.32 1.64 -1.84
C GLY A 26 -7.66 1.29 -3.28
N LEU A 27 -6.93 0.33 -3.82
CA LEU A 27 -7.21 -0.27 -5.11
C LEU A 27 -7.54 -1.74 -4.90
N SER A 28 -8.55 -2.23 -5.61
CA SER A 28 -8.95 -3.63 -5.52
C SER A 28 -9.18 -4.18 -6.92
N LEU A 29 -8.66 -5.38 -7.18
CA LEU A 29 -8.89 -6.08 -8.44
C LEU A 29 -10.30 -6.67 -8.45
N ALA A 30 -11.13 -6.30 -9.42
CA ALA A 30 -12.46 -6.89 -9.58
C ALA A 30 -12.34 -8.40 -9.88
N ASP A 31 -13.17 -9.21 -9.22
CA ASP A 31 -13.21 -10.68 -9.33
C ASP A 31 -13.49 -11.21 -10.77
N GLU A 32 -13.79 -10.34 -11.74
CA GLU A 32 -14.11 -10.71 -13.12
C GLU A 32 -12.91 -10.67 -14.09
N GLU A 33 -11.75 -10.20 -13.67
CA GLU A 33 -10.52 -10.32 -14.47
C GLU A 33 -9.68 -11.50 -13.99
N ASN A 34 -9.24 -12.32 -14.95
CA ASN A 34 -8.54 -13.57 -14.72
C ASN A 34 -7.40 -13.40 -13.68
N PRO A 35 -7.43 -14.12 -12.53
CA PRO A 35 -6.52 -13.94 -11.38
C PRO A 35 -5.05 -14.33 -11.62
N GLU A 36 -4.62 -14.43 -12.89
CA GLU A 36 -3.27 -14.83 -13.31
C GLU A 36 -2.46 -13.74 -14.02
N SER A 37 -2.99 -12.52 -14.19
CA SER A 37 -2.16 -11.45 -14.76
C SER A 37 -1.25 -10.87 -13.68
N GLU A 38 -0.07 -11.48 -13.49
CA GLU A 38 1.05 -10.93 -12.72
C GLU A 38 1.30 -9.45 -13.08
N GLU A 39 1.06 -9.10 -14.35
CA GLU A 39 1.08 -7.72 -14.87
C GLU A 39 0.01 -6.83 -14.21
N LEU A 40 -1.23 -7.31 -14.04
CA LEU A 40 -2.30 -6.54 -13.39
C LEU A 40 -2.05 -6.35 -11.89
N GLU A 41 -1.54 -7.38 -11.20
CA GLU A 41 -1.11 -7.24 -9.80
C GLU A 41 0.03 -6.23 -9.67
N PHE A 42 1.00 -6.28 -10.58
CA PHE A 42 2.11 -5.34 -10.62
C PHE A 42 1.63 -3.91 -10.88
N GLU A 43 0.84 -3.68 -11.93
CA GLU A 43 0.29 -2.36 -12.28
C GLU A 43 -0.53 -1.75 -11.13
N THR A 44 -1.37 -2.56 -10.48
CA THR A 44 -2.20 -2.09 -9.36
C THR A 44 -1.35 -1.76 -8.13
N SER A 45 -0.36 -2.61 -7.81
CA SER A 45 0.60 -2.36 -6.74
C SER A 45 1.39 -1.07 -7.00
N TRP A 46 1.78 -0.87 -8.26
CA TRP A 46 2.54 0.28 -8.70
C TRP A 46 1.74 1.58 -8.65
N GLN A 47 0.48 1.54 -9.08
CA GLN A 47 -0.44 2.66 -8.96
C GLN A 47 -0.67 3.03 -7.48
N ALA A 48 -0.87 2.03 -6.62
CA ALA A 48 -0.96 2.27 -5.17
C ALA A 48 0.34 2.89 -4.61
N ALA A 49 1.51 2.38 -5.02
CA ALA A 49 2.78 2.94 -4.59
C ALA A 49 2.94 4.40 -5.05
N SER A 50 2.52 4.72 -6.27
CA SER A 50 2.51 6.09 -6.81
C SER A 50 1.60 7.03 -6.03
N LEU A 51 0.39 6.58 -5.65
CA LEU A 51 -0.54 7.35 -4.81
C LEU A 51 0.06 7.64 -3.43
N SER A 52 0.76 6.67 -2.84
CA SER A 52 1.48 6.85 -1.59
C SER A 52 2.66 7.82 -1.76
N ALA A 53 3.48 7.65 -2.80
CA ALA A 53 4.68 8.44 -3.03
C ALA A 53 4.40 9.94 -3.20
N ALA A 54 3.30 10.28 -3.88
CA ALA A 54 2.83 11.66 -4.03
C ALA A 54 2.63 12.37 -2.67
N ALA A 55 2.39 11.62 -1.60
CA ALA A 55 2.20 12.12 -0.25
C ALA A 55 3.44 11.98 0.66
N ASN A 56 4.51 11.30 0.22
CA ASN A 56 5.56 10.77 1.11
C ASN A 56 7.00 11.02 0.59
N ASN A 57 7.28 12.18 0.01
CA ASN A 57 8.63 12.58 -0.42
C ASN A 57 9.34 11.53 -1.31
N GLY A 58 8.60 10.94 -2.25
CA GLY A 58 9.16 9.96 -3.18
C GLY A 58 9.32 8.54 -2.62
N TRP A 59 8.66 8.18 -1.52
CA TRP A 59 8.56 6.78 -1.09
C TRP A 59 7.12 6.29 -1.24
N GLY A 60 6.92 5.24 -2.04
CA GLY A 60 5.63 4.58 -2.19
C GLY A 60 5.52 3.40 -1.23
N PHE A 61 4.56 3.44 -0.31
CA PHE A 61 4.27 2.35 0.63
C PHE A 61 2.87 1.81 0.41
N VAL A 62 2.75 0.49 0.26
CA VAL A 62 1.48 -0.18 -0.02
C VAL A 62 1.32 -1.38 0.91
N LEU A 63 0.26 -1.38 1.72
CA LEU A 63 -0.15 -2.59 2.44
C LEU A 63 -0.98 -3.46 1.51
N VAL A 64 -0.66 -4.75 1.46
CA VAL A 64 -1.45 -5.74 0.74
C VAL A 64 -2.32 -6.50 1.73
N THR A 65 -3.61 -6.59 1.46
CA THR A 65 -4.58 -7.31 2.30
C THR A 65 -5.43 -8.25 1.46
N GLU A 66 -5.76 -9.43 1.97
CA GLU A 66 -6.79 -10.31 1.40
C GLU A 66 -8.14 -9.99 2.06
N ARG A 67 -8.72 -8.83 1.70
CA ARG A 67 -9.96 -8.33 2.29
C ARG A 67 -10.82 -7.64 1.25
N ASP A 68 -12.12 -7.95 1.30
CA ASP A 68 -13.12 -7.21 0.55
C ASP A 68 -13.53 -5.94 1.30
N PHE A 69 -13.78 -4.87 0.55
CA PHE A 69 -14.25 -3.58 1.06
C PHE A 69 -15.71 -3.35 0.65
N PRO A 70 -16.69 -4.05 1.28
CA PRO A 70 -18.07 -3.99 0.85
C PRO A 70 -18.63 -2.57 0.99
N GLY A 71 -19.40 -2.14 -0.01
CA GLY A 71 -19.99 -0.80 -0.04
C GLY A 71 -19.11 0.29 -0.64
N THR A 72 -17.90 -0.05 -1.10
CA THR A 72 -17.13 0.84 -1.97
C THR A 72 -17.57 0.73 -3.42
N SER A 73 -17.72 1.86 -4.10
CA SER A 73 -17.78 1.90 -5.56
C SER A 73 -16.37 2.04 -6.10
N LEU A 74 -15.94 1.08 -6.93
CA LEU A 74 -14.70 1.17 -7.68
C LEU A 74 -14.89 2.14 -8.85
N ASP A 75 -13.89 2.97 -9.12
CA ASP A 75 -13.83 3.74 -10.36
C ASP A 75 -13.25 2.90 -11.52
N GLU A 76 -13.03 3.54 -12.67
CA GLU A 76 -12.50 2.89 -13.88
C GLU A 76 -11.08 2.31 -13.69
N SER A 77 -10.36 2.72 -12.64
CA SER A 77 -9.01 2.23 -12.29
C SER A 77 -9.03 1.23 -11.14
N GLY A 78 -10.22 0.77 -10.70
CA GLY A 78 -10.33 -0.11 -9.54
C GLY A 78 -10.06 0.58 -8.20
N GLN A 79 -9.95 1.91 -8.17
CA GLN A 79 -9.72 2.68 -6.96
C GLN A 79 -11.05 2.96 -6.24
N TRP A 80 -10.99 2.96 -4.92
CA TRP A 80 -12.08 3.39 -4.06
C TRP A 80 -11.63 4.42 -3.03
N SER A 81 -12.59 5.16 -2.47
CA SER A 81 -12.36 6.14 -1.39
C SER A 81 -13.45 6.05 -0.32
N ALA A 82 -13.09 5.46 0.82
CA ALA A 82 -13.93 5.28 2.00
C ALA A 82 -13.06 4.97 3.22
N SER A 83 -13.52 5.29 4.44
CA SER A 83 -12.75 5.04 5.65
C SER A 83 -12.96 3.63 6.18
N PHE A 84 -11.88 2.89 6.36
CA PHE A 84 -11.85 1.57 6.98
C PHE A 84 -10.70 1.46 7.98
N GLU A 85 -10.92 0.74 9.06
CA GLU A 85 -9.84 0.30 9.95
C GLU A 85 -9.29 -1.04 9.47
N ILE A 86 -7.96 -1.12 9.41
CA ILE A 86 -7.18 -2.31 9.06
C ILE A 86 -6.33 -2.70 10.26
N ALA A 87 -6.48 -3.94 10.72
CA ALA A 87 -5.63 -4.52 11.76
C ALA A 87 -4.34 -5.10 11.15
N LEU A 88 -3.26 -5.11 11.94
CA LEU A 88 -1.96 -5.66 11.52
C LEU A 88 -2.06 -7.12 11.05
N GLY A 89 -2.95 -7.91 11.66
CA GLY A 89 -3.17 -9.31 11.29
C GLY A 89 -3.91 -9.50 9.96
N GLU A 90 -4.45 -8.44 9.35
CA GLU A 90 -5.09 -8.46 8.03
C GLU A 90 -4.12 -8.09 6.91
N VAL A 91 -2.91 -7.64 7.26
CA VAL A 91 -1.87 -7.30 6.30
C VAL A 91 -1.08 -8.56 5.95
N GLU A 92 -0.94 -8.85 4.66
CA GLU A 92 -0.09 -9.93 4.16
C GLU A 92 1.37 -9.49 4.07
N CYS A 93 1.59 -8.29 3.54
CA CYS A 93 2.91 -7.73 3.31
C CYS A 93 2.86 -6.21 3.05
N LEU A 94 4.05 -5.62 3.02
CA LEU A 94 4.29 -4.25 2.60
C LEU A 94 5.11 -4.25 1.31
N LEU A 95 4.63 -3.56 0.29
CA LEU A 95 5.42 -3.22 -0.89
C LEU A 95 5.98 -1.81 -0.71
N VAL A 96 7.25 -1.64 -1.10
CA VAL A 96 7.97 -0.37 -1.03
C VAL A 96 8.56 -0.05 -2.38
N ALA A 97 8.23 1.13 -2.90
CA ALA A 97 8.87 1.71 -4.07
C ALA A 97 9.75 2.87 -3.60
N ALA A 98 11.05 2.82 -3.90
CA ALA A 98 11.96 3.93 -3.66
C ALA A 98 11.95 4.86 -4.89
N HIS A 99 12.04 6.17 -4.68
CA HIS A 99 12.42 7.09 -5.74
C HIS A 99 13.87 7.49 -5.57
N ASP A 100 14.60 7.46 -6.68
CA ASP A 100 15.82 8.25 -6.84
C ASP A 100 15.48 9.47 -7.70
N ASP A 101 15.94 10.65 -7.29
CA ASP A 101 15.70 11.93 -7.99
C ASP A 101 14.24 12.26 -8.38
N GLY A 102 13.26 11.70 -7.67
CA GLY A 102 11.83 12.00 -7.87
C GLY A 102 11.11 11.17 -8.93
N GLU A 103 11.77 10.14 -9.48
CA GLU A 103 11.12 9.11 -10.29
C GLU A 103 11.08 7.79 -9.50
N ILE A 104 9.94 7.10 -9.52
CA ILE A 104 9.84 5.78 -8.93
C ILE A 104 10.67 4.82 -9.80
N GLU A 105 11.67 4.17 -9.23
CA GLU A 105 12.34 3.07 -9.94
C GLU A 105 11.32 1.95 -10.15
N GLU A 106 11.20 1.38 -11.36
CA GLU A 106 10.26 0.30 -11.76
C GLU A 106 10.47 -1.03 -10.99
N GLU A 107 10.76 -0.96 -9.70
CA GLU A 107 11.00 -2.04 -8.79
C GLU A 107 10.18 -1.83 -7.51
N LEU A 108 9.45 -2.88 -7.12
CA LEU A 108 8.77 -2.96 -5.85
C LEU A 108 9.52 -3.94 -4.95
N SER A 109 10.03 -3.44 -3.83
CA SER A 109 10.61 -4.29 -2.79
C SER A 109 9.50 -4.80 -1.87
N TRP A 110 9.43 -6.12 -1.72
CA TRP A 110 8.47 -6.79 -0.85
C TRP A 110 9.07 -7.04 0.54
N PHE A 111 8.30 -6.70 1.58
CA PHE A 111 8.63 -6.93 2.97
C PHE A 111 7.50 -7.67 3.67
N ALA A 112 7.83 -8.70 4.42
CA ALA A 112 6.85 -9.36 5.26
C ALA A 112 6.49 -8.47 6.47
N VAL A 113 5.31 -8.71 7.07
CA VAL A 113 4.77 -7.86 8.15
C VAL A 113 5.73 -7.67 9.32
N GLN A 114 6.45 -8.72 9.71
CA GLN A 114 7.42 -8.65 10.81
C GLN A 114 8.61 -7.74 10.52
N GLU A 115 8.96 -7.52 9.25
CA GLU A 115 10.10 -6.70 8.83
C GLU A 115 9.75 -5.20 8.83
N ILE A 116 8.45 -4.86 8.82
CA ILE A 116 7.99 -3.46 8.81
C ILE A 116 8.57 -2.69 10.01
N ALA A 117 8.48 -3.26 11.22
CA ALA A 117 8.97 -2.61 12.42
C ALA A 117 10.49 -2.39 12.42
N GLU A 118 11.24 -3.29 11.77
CA GLU A 118 12.70 -3.22 11.68
C GLU A 118 13.16 -2.14 10.69
N GLN A 119 12.45 -1.97 9.58
CA GLN A 119 12.80 -1.04 8.51
C GLN A 119 12.21 0.36 8.71
N LEU A 120 11.11 0.49 9.45
CA LEU A 120 10.40 1.76 9.68
C LEU A 120 11.30 2.93 10.13
N PRO A 121 12.27 2.76 11.05
CA PRO A 121 13.17 3.85 11.42
C PRO A 121 13.97 4.40 10.24
N ALA A 122 14.42 3.53 9.33
CA ALA A 122 15.18 3.94 8.14
C ALA A 122 14.29 4.71 7.17
N TRP A 123 13.05 4.27 6.94
CA TRP A 123 12.09 4.97 6.10
C TRP A 123 11.74 6.35 6.65
N LEU A 124 11.42 6.45 7.94
CA LEU A 124 11.12 7.73 8.61
C LEU A 124 12.30 8.72 8.55
N SER A 125 13.54 8.22 8.63
CA SER A 125 14.72 9.07 8.56
C SER A 125 14.92 9.71 7.18
N LYS A 126 14.39 9.10 6.12
CA LYS A 126 14.47 9.60 4.74
C LYS A 126 13.28 10.47 4.36
N SER A 127 12.12 10.28 4.99
CA SER A 127 10.93 11.11 4.77
C SER A 127 10.99 12.51 5.40
N GLY A 128 12.03 12.81 6.20
CA GLY A 128 12.13 14.00 7.05
C GLY A 128 13.01 15.17 6.56
N ASN A 129 13.37 15.23 5.27
CA ASN A 129 14.08 16.39 4.67
C ASN A 129 13.22 17.12 3.66
#